data_AF-A0A9W4UBM0-F1
#
_entry.id   AF-A0A9W4UBM0-F1
#
_cell.length_a   1.000
_cell.length_b   1.000
_cell.length_c   1.000
_cell.angle_alpha   90.00
_cell.angle_beta   90.00
_cell.angle_gamma   90.00
#
_symmetry.space_group_name_H-M   'P 1'
#
loop_
_entity.id
_entity.type
_entity.pdbx_description
1 polymer ?
#
loop_
_entity_poly.entity_id
_entity_poly.type
_entity_poly.pdbx_seq_one_letter_code
_entity_poly.pdbx_strand_id
1 'polypeptide(L)'
;MPFTLEGVCAPFIPIINSSPRVQLLMVNKIVQIHDTVCRRKQLLPHRHLHPRRLIRRSRSLRARALAAISSSNATMAEESRRRSGSGGSGNGSDNEDNEKTPLLQNMVAGVPPVFSGLNKELDQLVEQPQLGSKTSFPLPRFAFARKDESGVRRPQAIAHRGYKAEFPENTMSAFRGAVDVGAEAIETDVHLSKDGVVVLSHDKDLKRCFGREENIIDCDYEFLSTLRTLQQPHEHLPRLADLLAYLAQPELEDIWLLLDIKLDNDADEVMQRIASTIGSVAPLPSRPWQERIVLGCWAAKYLPLCYRYLPGFSISHIGFSTLYASYFFAVSHVSFNMLQGTLMTPWGRAFIRKAQRDQRPVFAWTVNDDRHMRWDIRHGLDGVITDDPKRFLELRQAWNPGTKDGDGFGVKMWLQVAWIQILVLVFGTSFYRKYGLNVGKELVQVRDTK
;
A
#
# COMPACT_ATOMS: atom_id res chain seq x y z
N MET A 1 -24.78 29.97 37.24
CA MET A 1 -25.86 29.34 36.44
C MET A 1 -26.78 30.44 35.92
N PRO A 2 -27.45 30.29 34.76
CA PRO A 2 -27.41 29.22 33.75
C PRO A 2 -26.91 29.76 32.37
N PHE A 3 -26.20 29.04 31.49
CA PHE A 3 -26.61 27.95 30.57
C PHE A 3 -27.95 28.15 29.86
N THR A 4 -27.90 28.56 28.58
CA THR A 4 -28.98 28.32 27.61
C THR A 4 -28.40 27.73 26.33
N LEU A 5 -28.69 26.45 26.14
CA LEU A 5 -28.64 25.67 24.92
C LEU A 5 -29.91 26.00 24.12
N GLU A 6 -29.81 26.63 22.95
CA GLU A 6 -30.86 26.57 21.92
C GLU A 6 -30.22 26.66 20.53
N GLY A 7 -30.62 25.75 19.63
CA GLY A 7 -30.30 25.86 18.20
C GLY A 7 -30.00 24.56 17.43
N VAL A 8 -30.50 23.39 17.84
CA VAL A 8 -30.58 22.18 16.99
C VAL A 8 -32.04 21.92 16.65
N CYS A 9 -32.40 22.13 15.37
CA CYS A 9 -33.49 21.50 14.59
C CYS A 9 -33.77 22.37 13.34
N ALA A 10 -33.19 22.05 12.18
CA ALA A 10 -33.85 21.40 11.02
C ALA A 10 -34.41 22.45 9.99
N PRO A 11 -34.53 22.15 8.67
CA PRO A 11 -34.71 20.82 8.09
C PRO A 11 -33.77 20.41 6.93
N PHE A 12 -33.68 19.08 6.83
CA PHE A 12 -33.40 18.31 5.63
C PHE A 12 -34.17 18.82 4.40
N ILE A 13 -33.46 18.97 3.28
CA ILE A 13 -34.00 18.95 1.92
C ILE A 13 -33.10 17.98 1.12
N PRO A 14 -33.67 17.11 0.27
CA PRO A 14 -32.98 15.92 -0.24
C PRO A 14 -31.95 16.29 -1.31
N ILE A 15 -30.67 16.02 -1.06
CA ILE A 15 -29.66 16.03 -2.12
C ILE A 15 -29.69 14.65 -2.81
N ILE A 16 -30.79 14.37 -3.49
CA ILE A 16 -30.91 13.30 -4.50
C ILE A 16 -30.88 14.00 -5.87
N ASN A 17 -29.72 14.59 -6.22
CA ASN A 17 -29.30 14.94 -7.59
C ASN A 17 -28.04 15.83 -7.62
N SER A 18 -27.02 15.54 -6.81
CA SER A 18 -25.74 16.23 -6.99
C SER A 18 -24.94 15.58 -8.12
N SER A 19 -24.67 16.38 -9.16
CA SER A 19 -23.87 16.08 -10.36
C SER A 19 -22.58 15.25 -10.09
N PRO A 20 -22.12 14.43 -11.05
CA PRO A 20 -20.85 13.68 -10.99
C PRO A 20 -19.62 14.49 -10.54
N ARG A 21 -19.64 15.82 -10.71
CA ARG A 21 -18.60 16.74 -10.23
C ARG A 21 -18.51 16.81 -8.69
N VAL A 22 -19.63 16.74 -7.97
CA VAL A 22 -19.66 16.80 -6.49
C VAL A 22 -19.13 15.50 -5.87
N GLN A 23 -19.25 14.39 -6.59
CA GLN A 23 -18.90 13.05 -6.12
C GLN A 23 -17.39 12.76 -6.22
N LEU A 24 -16.70 13.26 -7.25
CA LEU A 24 -15.24 13.17 -7.38
C LEU A 24 -14.53 14.15 -6.43
N LEU A 25 -15.08 15.35 -6.26
CA LEU A 25 -14.61 16.33 -5.27
C LEU A 25 -14.60 15.77 -3.84
N MET A 26 -15.45 14.80 -3.51
CA MET A 26 -15.59 14.25 -2.16
C MET A 26 -14.67 13.07 -1.84
N VAL A 27 -14.29 12.22 -2.80
CA VAL A 27 -13.23 11.23 -2.58
C VAL A 27 -11.90 11.94 -2.33
N ASN A 28 -11.62 12.97 -3.14
CA ASN A 28 -10.50 13.90 -2.88
C ASN A 28 -10.66 14.60 -1.54
N LYS A 29 -11.88 14.92 -1.09
CA LYS A 29 -12.13 15.52 0.24
C LYS A 29 -11.94 14.52 1.39
N ILE A 30 -12.23 13.23 1.24
CA ILE A 30 -11.98 12.22 2.29
C ILE A 30 -10.46 12.01 2.46
N VAL A 31 -9.73 11.92 1.35
CA VAL A 31 -8.26 11.87 1.35
C VAL A 31 -7.68 13.19 1.89
N GLN A 32 -8.18 14.36 1.46
CA GLN A 32 -7.74 15.66 1.94
C GLN A 32 -8.11 15.96 3.41
N ILE A 33 -9.28 15.52 3.91
CA ILE A 33 -9.68 15.70 5.31
C ILE A 33 -8.79 14.85 6.21
N HIS A 34 -8.45 13.64 5.79
CA HIS A 34 -7.45 12.82 6.49
C HIS A 34 -6.09 13.54 6.54
N ASP A 35 -5.59 14.04 5.40
CA ASP A 35 -4.31 14.78 5.32
C ASP A 35 -4.31 16.10 6.12
N THR A 36 -5.44 16.83 6.14
CA THR A 36 -5.59 18.10 6.86
C THR A 36 -5.61 17.90 8.38
N VAL A 37 -6.22 16.81 8.86
CA VAL A 37 -6.22 16.46 10.30
C VAL A 37 -4.83 16.04 10.77
N CYS A 38 -4.01 15.41 9.90
CA CYS A 38 -2.62 15.07 10.19
C CYS A 38 -1.71 16.32 10.31
N ARG A 39 -1.88 17.35 9.46
CA ARG A 39 -1.05 18.58 9.50
C ARG A 39 -1.14 19.37 10.81
N ARG A 40 -2.28 19.36 11.52
CA ARG A 40 -2.47 20.16 12.76
C ARG A 40 -1.60 19.72 13.94
N LYS A 41 -0.95 18.55 13.90
CA LYS A 41 -0.05 18.08 14.97
C LYS A 41 1.43 18.41 14.77
N GLN A 42 1.86 18.82 13.56
CA GLN A 42 3.28 19.02 13.24
C GLN A 42 3.79 20.46 13.46
N LEU A 43 2.92 21.43 13.78
CA LEU A 43 3.28 22.86 13.84
C LEU A 43 3.85 23.36 15.19
N LEU A 44 4.43 22.50 16.03
CA LEU A 44 5.18 22.96 17.21
C LEU A 44 6.69 22.89 16.94
N PRO A 45 7.40 24.04 16.85
CA PRO A 45 8.82 24.05 16.49
C PRO A 45 9.70 23.67 17.69
N HIS A 46 10.45 22.56 17.58
CA HIS A 46 11.56 22.28 18.48
C HIS A 46 12.83 23.01 18.00
N ARG A 47 13.35 23.89 18.87
CA ARG A 47 14.60 24.65 18.67
C ARG A 47 15.80 23.73 18.42
N HIS A 48 16.56 24.02 17.36
CA HIS A 48 17.83 23.38 17.02
C HIS A 48 18.94 23.65 18.04
N LEU A 49 19.73 22.63 18.37
CA LEU A 49 21.07 22.75 18.96
C LEU A 49 22.07 21.91 18.13
N HIS A 50 23.18 22.55 17.76
CA HIS A 50 24.21 22.09 16.81
C HIS A 50 25.10 20.94 17.37
N PRO A 51 25.56 19.97 16.54
CA PRO A 51 26.30 18.80 17.02
C PRO A 51 27.83 18.96 16.84
N ARG A 52 28.55 19.35 17.90
CA ARG A 52 30.01 19.13 18.02
C ARG A 52 30.40 18.89 19.49
N ARG A 53 30.08 17.70 20.03
CA ARG A 53 30.67 17.20 21.31
C ARG A 53 30.36 15.74 21.69
N LEU A 54 30.01 14.86 20.74
CA LEU A 54 29.65 13.46 21.02
C LEU A 54 30.60 12.40 20.46
N ILE A 55 31.76 12.79 19.93
CA ILE A 55 32.81 11.87 19.46
C ILE A 55 33.98 11.88 20.47
N ARG A 56 33.73 11.43 21.69
CA ARG A 56 34.81 11.04 22.64
C ARG A 56 34.38 10.10 23.77
N ARG A 57 33.07 9.83 23.94
CA ARG A 57 32.55 8.89 24.96
C ARG A 57 32.35 7.45 24.46
N SER A 58 32.23 7.20 23.16
CA SER A 58 31.96 5.85 22.61
C SER A 58 33.14 4.87 22.65
N ARG A 59 34.38 5.35 22.81
CA ARG A 59 35.57 4.48 22.88
C ARG A 59 35.84 3.86 24.26
N SER A 60 35.29 4.42 25.34
CA SER A 60 35.51 3.88 26.71
C SER A 60 34.55 2.75 27.10
N LEU A 61 33.36 2.68 26.49
CA LEU A 61 32.35 1.65 26.77
C LEU A 61 32.65 0.33 26.06
N ARG A 62 33.29 0.37 24.88
CA ARG A 62 33.64 -0.82 24.10
C ARG A 62 34.76 -1.65 24.73
N ALA A 63 35.69 -1.01 25.44
CA ALA A 63 36.76 -1.68 26.18
C ALA A 63 36.25 -2.42 27.43
N ARG A 64 35.21 -1.89 28.09
CA ARG A 64 34.59 -2.53 29.27
C ARG A 64 33.69 -3.73 28.90
N ALA A 65 33.04 -3.70 27.74
CA ALA A 65 32.21 -4.81 27.28
C ALA A 65 33.04 -6.05 26.88
N LEU A 66 34.23 -5.85 26.30
CA LEU A 66 35.10 -6.96 25.86
C LEU A 66 35.78 -7.69 27.02
N ALA A 67 36.03 -7.02 28.16
CA ALA A 67 36.58 -7.67 29.35
C ALA A 67 35.55 -8.57 30.08
N ALA A 68 34.26 -8.27 29.99
CA ALA A 68 33.19 -9.06 30.63
C ALA A 68 32.84 -10.36 29.88
N ILE A 69 33.14 -10.42 28.57
CA ILE A 69 32.87 -11.61 27.75
C ILE A 69 33.94 -12.70 27.96
N SER A 70 35.15 -12.33 28.37
CA SER A 70 36.23 -13.30 28.63
C SER A 70 36.06 -14.09 29.94
N SER A 71 35.26 -13.62 30.90
CA SER A 71 35.06 -14.30 32.18
C SER A 71 33.87 -15.28 32.20
N SER A 72 33.00 -15.25 31.19
CA SER A 72 31.76 -16.05 31.17
C SER A 72 31.88 -17.37 30.39
N ASN A 73 32.96 -17.56 29.63
CA ASN A 73 33.19 -18.77 28.82
C ASN A 73 33.95 -19.89 29.57
N ALA A 74 34.32 -19.68 30.85
CA ALA A 74 35.00 -20.68 31.67
C ALA A 74 34.05 -21.59 32.48
N THR A 75 32.74 -21.30 32.49
CA THR A 75 31.76 -21.98 33.38
C THR A 75 30.69 -22.81 32.65
N MET A 76 30.74 -22.93 31.31
CA MET A 76 29.73 -23.66 30.51
C MET A 76 30.27 -24.91 29.81
N ALA A 77 31.45 -25.41 30.19
CA ALA A 77 32.07 -26.60 29.60
C ALA A 77 31.95 -27.89 30.46
N GLU A 78 31.30 -27.82 31.64
CA GLU A 78 31.30 -28.94 32.59
C GLU A 78 29.95 -29.66 32.75
N GLU A 79 28.89 -29.21 32.05
CA GLU A 79 27.53 -29.72 32.25
C GLU A 79 26.95 -30.56 31.09
N SER A 80 27.72 -30.78 30.00
CA SER A 80 27.25 -31.58 28.84
C SER A 80 27.69 -33.06 28.85
N ARG A 81 28.27 -33.58 29.94
CA ARG A 81 28.75 -34.99 30.04
C ARG A 81 27.93 -35.92 30.92
N ARG A 82 26.72 -35.53 31.34
CA ARG A 82 25.81 -36.40 32.11
C ARG A 82 24.40 -36.32 31.57
N ARG A 83 24.10 -37.09 30.51
CA ARG A 83 22.78 -37.69 30.19
C ARG A 83 22.87 -38.40 28.84
N SER A 84 23.35 -39.65 28.87
CA SER A 84 23.23 -40.63 27.81
C SER A 84 22.81 -41.97 28.42
N GLY A 85 21.79 -42.60 27.83
CA GLY A 85 21.20 -43.90 28.20
C GLY A 85 19.70 -43.75 28.52
N SER A 86 18.75 -44.51 27.96
CA SER A 86 18.79 -45.81 27.29
C SER A 86 17.42 -46.21 26.68
N GLY A 87 17.44 -46.96 25.57
CA GLY A 87 16.43 -47.98 25.14
C GLY A 87 15.12 -47.49 24.48
N GLY A 88 14.51 -48.11 23.47
CA GLY A 88 14.78 -49.33 22.69
C GLY A 88 13.52 -49.78 21.90
N SER A 89 13.70 -50.12 20.61
CA SER A 89 13.04 -51.09 19.70
C SER A 89 11.51 -51.30 19.58
N GLY A 90 11.03 -51.46 18.33
CA GLY A 90 9.75 -52.11 17.96
C GLY A 90 9.37 -52.01 16.46
N ASN A 91 9.42 -53.14 15.75
CA ASN A 91 9.16 -53.36 14.30
C ASN A 91 7.66 -53.51 13.94
N GLY A 92 7.29 -53.34 12.66
CA GLY A 92 6.03 -53.85 12.08
C GLY A 92 5.75 -53.36 10.66
N SER A 93 5.54 -54.28 9.72
CA SER A 93 5.53 -54.16 8.26
C SER A 93 4.14 -54.37 7.61
N ASP A 94 4.08 -54.06 6.31
CA ASP A 94 3.28 -54.66 5.22
C ASP A 94 1.95 -54.03 4.72
N ASN A 95 1.99 -53.64 3.43
CA ASN A 95 1.09 -53.87 2.26
C ASN A 95 -0.45 -53.65 2.40
N GLU A 96 -1.25 -53.24 1.40
CA GLU A 96 -1.21 -53.39 -0.07
C GLU A 96 -2.29 -52.47 -0.72
N ASP A 97 -2.42 -52.58 -2.05
CA ASP A 97 -2.86 -51.60 -3.06
C ASP A 97 -4.38 -51.30 -3.27
N ASN A 98 -4.59 -50.22 -4.04
CA ASN A 98 -5.51 -50.09 -5.20
C ASN A 98 -6.86 -49.37 -5.01
N GLU A 99 -7.01 -48.14 -5.55
CA GLU A 99 -7.87 -47.82 -6.71
C GLU A 99 -7.90 -46.32 -7.08
N LYS A 100 -8.18 -46.05 -8.35
CA LYS A 100 -8.03 -44.80 -9.12
C LYS A 100 -9.14 -43.77 -8.84
N THR A 101 -8.75 -42.48 -8.70
CA THR A 101 -9.32 -41.16 -9.12
C THR A 101 -10.81 -41.03 -9.59
N PRO A 102 -11.49 -39.83 -9.56
CA PRO A 102 -10.96 -38.45 -9.32
C PRO A 102 -11.92 -37.46 -8.59
N LEU A 103 -11.51 -36.17 -8.56
CA LEU A 103 -12.34 -34.94 -8.48
C LEU A 103 -12.84 -34.41 -7.12
N LEU A 104 -12.25 -33.27 -6.73
CA LEU A 104 -12.93 -32.00 -6.44
C LEU A 104 -14.35 -32.09 -5.87
N GLN A 105 -14.45 -32.21 -4.55
CA GLN A 105 -15.57 -31.63 -3.80
C GLN A 105 -15.11 -31.34 -2.38
N ASN A 106 -15.56 -30.19 -1.85
CA ASN A 106 -15.29 -29.62 -0.53
C ASN A 106 -14.20 -28.52 -0.48
N MET A 107 -14.41 -27.45 -1.27
CA MET A 107 -13.89 -26.12 -0.96
C MET A 107 -15.02 -25.09 -0.92
N VAL A 108 -15.89 -25.20 0.09
CA VAL A 108 -16.65 -24.06 0.61
C VAL A 108 -16.44 -24.02 2.13
N ALA A 109 -15.24 -23.63 2.53
CA ALA A 109 -14.91 -23.37 3.93
C ALA A 109 -14.06 -22.11 4.01
N GLY A 110 -14.71 -20.96 4.17
CA GLY A 110 -13.97 -19.68 4.27
C GLY A 110 -14.79 -18.43 4.55
N VAL A 111 -16.12 -18.54 4.69
CA VAL A 111 -16.99 -17.40 4.97
C VAL A 111 -17.38 -17.42 6.45
N PRO A 112 -17.08 -16.38 7.25
CA PRO A 112 -17.59 -16.28 8.61
C PRO A 112 -19.13 -16.38 8.64
N PRO A 113 -19.74 -17.03 9.64
CA PRO A 113 -21.18 -17.38 9.64
C PRO A 113 -22.16 -16.19 9.58
N VAL A 114 -21.68 -14.95 9.65
CA VAL A 114 -22.49 -13.72 9.48
C VAL A 114 -22.83 -13.42 8.01
N PHE A 115 -22.15 -14.04 7.05
CA PHE A 115 -22.33 -13.73 5.61
C PHE A 115 -23.07 -14.81 4.80
N SER A 116 -23.52 -15.90 5.43
CA SER A 116 -24.24 -16.97 4.71
C SER A 116 -25.57 -16.49 4.09
N GLY A 117 -26.21 -15.49 4.69
CA GLY A 117 -27.49 -14.94 4.24
C GLY A 117 -27.41 -13.91 3.09
N LEU A 118 -26.22 -13.35 2.82
CA LEU A 118 -26.03 -12.38 1.73
C LEU A 118 -25.73 -13.05 0.38
N ASN A 119 -25.39 -14.34 0.37
CA ASN A 119 -24.91 -15.03 -0.84
C ASN A 119 -25.95 -15.10 -1.98
N LYS A 120 -27.24 -15.30 -1.69
CA LYS A 120 -28.25 -15.47 -2.75
C LYS A 120 -28.49 -14.23 -3.62
N GLU A 121 -28.35 -13.02 -3.06
CA GLU A 121 -28.45 -11.77 -3.83
C GLU A 121 -27.10 -11.38 -4.46
N LEU A 122 -25.98 -11.87 -3.91
CA LEU A 122 -24.64 -11.66 -4.42
C LEU A 122 -24.26 -12.58 -5.58
N ASP A 123 -24.77 -13.80 -5.60
CA ASP A 123 -24.58 -14.75 -6.70
C ASP A 123 -25.25 -14.24 -8.00
N GLN A 124 -26.28 -13.38 -7.88
CA GLN A 124 -26.91 -12.71 -9.03
C GLN A 124 -26.13 -11.50 -9.56
N LEU A 125 -25.11 -11.02 -8.84
CA LEU A 125 -24.29 -9.86 -9.24
C LEU A 125 -23.00 -10.24 -9.99
N VAL A 126 -22.74 -11.53 -10.20
CA VAL A 126 -21.49 -12.04 -10.80
C VAL A 126 -21.81 -12.75 -12.13
N GLU A 127 -22.23 -11.99 -13.13
CA GLU A 127 -22.12 -12.40 -14.54
C GLU A 127 -21.51 -11.26 -15.37
N GLN A 128 -20.18 -11.14 -15.29
CA GLN A 128 -19.36 -10.17 -16.02
C GLN A 128 -18.02 -10.83 -16.35
N PRO A 129 -17.37 -10.45 -17.47
CA PRO A 129 -16.61 -11.38 -18.29
C PRO A 129 -15.43 -11.97 -17.54
N GLN A 130 -15.38 -13.29 -17.67
CA GLN A 130 -14.42 -14.15 -17.02
C GLN A 130 -13.00 -13.70 -17.39
N LEU A 131 -12.26 -13.17 -16.40
CA LEU A 131 -10.83 -13.47 -16.33
C LEU A 131 -10.73 -14.98 -16.58
N GLY A 132 -10.22 -15.36 -17.76
CA GLY A 132 -10.15 -16.76 -18.12
C GLY A 132 -9.45 -17.55 -17.01
N SER A 133 -9.73 -18.85 -16.93
CA SER A 133 -9.21 -19.80 -15.92
C SER A 133 -7.67 -19.92 -15.82
N LYS A 134 -6.92 -19.04 -16.49
CA LYS A 134 -5.45 -19.01 -16.56
C LYS A 134 -4.81 -17.65 -16.23
N THR A 135 -5.57 -16.62 -15.90
CA THR A 135 -4.96 -15.30 -15.57
C THR A 135 -4.30 -15.36 -14.19
N SER A 136 -2.98 -15.51 -14.16
CA SER A 136 -2.19 -15.56 -12.91
C SER A 136 -1.17 -14.42 -12.94
N PHE A 137 -1.21 -13.56 -11.92
CA PHE A 137 -0.18 -12.55 -11.72
C PHE A 137 1.01 -13.13 -10.97
N PRO A 138 2.24 -12.64 -11.20
CA PRO A 138 3.40 -13.09 -10.44
C PRO A 138 3.32 -12.60 -9.01
N LEU A 139 3.88 -13.41 -8.10
CA LEU A 139 4.00 -13.05 -6.70
C LEU A 139 5.05 -11.95 -6.52
N PRO A 140 4.73 -10.77 -5.96
CA PRO A 140 5.71 -9.71 -5.73
C PRO A 140 6.59 -10.00 -4.51
N ARG A 141 7.54 -10.94 -4.67
CA ARG A 141 8.44 -11.38 -3.58
C ARG A 141 9.19 -10.21 -2.93
N PHE A 142 9.53 -9.21 -3.73
CA PHE A 142 10.25 -8.01 -3.31
C PHE A 142 9.42 -7.04 -2.47
N ALA A 143 8.09 -7.16 -2.47
CA ALA A 143 7.20 -6.25 -1.76
C ALA A 143 6.78 -6.78 -0.38
N PHE A 144 7.19 -7.99 0.01
CA PHE A 144 6.93 -8.51 1.35
C PHE A 144 7.76 -7.79 2.41
N ALA A 145 7.26 -7.74 3.65
CA ALA A 145 8.07 -7.30 4.78
C ALA A 145 9.40 -8.07 4.85
N ARG A 146 10.48 -7.35 5.15
CA ARG A 146 11.83 -7.92 5.26
C ARG A 146 12.08 -8.44 6.67
N LYS A 147 12.91 -9.47 6.82
CA LYS A 147 13.38 -9.87 8.15
C LYS A 147 14.64 -9.09 8.49
N ASP A 148 14.73 -8.58 9.71
CA ASP A 148 15.98 -8.02 10.22
C ASP A 148 16.95 -9.13 10.66
N GLU A 149 18.15 -8.75 11.12
CA GLU A 149 19.19 -9.67 11.60
C GLU A 149 18.72 -10.58 12.75
N SER A 150 17.74 -10.14 13.53
CA SER A 150 17.13 -10.92 14.62
C SER A 150 16.01 -11.85 14.15
N GLY A 151 15.72 -11.87 12.85
CA GLY A 151 14.64 -12.65 12.24
C GLY A 151 13.25 -12.04 12.40
N VAL A 152 13.15 -10.83 12.98
CA VAL A 152 11.88 -10.12 13.18
C VAL A 152 11.43 -9.54 11.85
N ARG A 153 10.17 -9.77 11.49
CA ARG A 153 9.56 -9.25 10.27
C ARG A 153 9.26 -7.76 10.41
N ARG A 154 9.73 -6.96 9.46
CA ARG A 154 9.68 -5.50 9.42
C ARG A 154 8.93 -5.05 8.15
N PRO A 155 7.78 -4.36 8.29
CA PRO A 155 7.12 -3.78 7.13
C PRO A 155 8.05 -2.82 6.40
N GLN A 156 7.97 -2.77 5.08
CA GLN A 156 8.74 -1.85 4.26
C GLN A 156 8.18 -0.41 4.38
N ALA A 157 9.06 0.58 4.33
CA ALA A 157 8.70 1.98 4.20
C ALA A 157 8.42 2.28 2.73
N ILE A 158 7.16 2.62 2.42
CA ILE A 158 6.74 3.00 1.08
C ILE A 158 6.48 4.51 1.10
N ALA A 159 7.32 5.27 0.41
CA ALA A 159 7.27 6.72 0.42
C ALA A 159 6.11 7.23 -0.45
N HIS A 160 5.04 7.72 0.18
CA HIS A 160 3.82 8.18 -0.47
C HIS A 160 4.10 9.45 -1.27
N ARG A 161 4.04 9.35 -2.61
CA ARG A 161 4.41 10.42 -3.54
C ARG A 161 5.86 10.90 -3.34
N GLY A 162 6.75 10.00 -2.92
CA GLY A 162 8.09 10.31 -2.43
C GLY A 162 8.11 10.76 -0.97
N TYR A 163 9.15 11.50 -0.55
CA TYR A 163 9.29 12.03 0.80
C TYR A 163 8.49 13.35 0.97
N LYS A 164 7.17 13.26 0.84
CA LYS A 164 6.21 14.38 0.85
C LYS A 164 6.21 15.24 2.12
N ALA A 165 6.66 14.69 3.25
CA ALA A 165 6.80 15.47 4.48
C ALA A 165 7.92 16.51 4.43
N GLU A 166 8.95 16.29 3.61
CA GLU A 166 10.09 17.20 3.45
C GLU A 166 10.03 17.98 2.12
N PHE A 167 9.56 17.35 1.05
CA PHE A 167 9.58 17.89 -0.31
C PHE A 167 8.17 17.99 -0.92
N PRO A 168 7.96 18.81 -1.97
CA PRO A 168 6.70 18.81 -2.71
C PRO A 168 6.44 17.41 -3.28
N GLU A 169 5.21 16.93 -3.14
CA GLU A 169 4.82 15.59 -3.58
C GLU A 169 5.03 15.37 -5.09
N ASN A 170 5.31 14.11 -5.48
CA ASN A 170 5.52 13.70 -6.86
C ASN A 170 6.54 14.57 -7.62
N THR A 171 7.67 14.87 -6.97
CA THR A 171 8.82 15.59 -7.56
C THR A 171 10.10 14.76 -7.50
N MET A 172 11.09 15.12 -8.32
CA MET A 172 12.38 14.43 -8.29
C MET A 172 13.11 14.60 -6.95
N SER A 173 12.97 15.72 -6.23
CA SER A 173 13.55 15.84 -4.89
C SER A 173 12.82 14.95 -3.88
N ALA A 174 11.49 14.81 -3.96
CA ALA A 174 10.75 13.89 -3.09
C ALA A 174 11.18 12.43 -3.32
N PHE A 175 11.37 12.03 -4.58
CA PHE A 175 11.82 10.67 -4.91
C PHE A 175 13.25 10.40 -4.45
N ARG A 176 14.19 11.32 -4.73
CA ARG A 176 15.58 11.21 -4.25
C ARG A 176 15.65 11.22 -2.72
N GLY A 177 14.93 12.13 -2.09
CA GLY A 177 14.86 12.23 -0.63
C GLY A 177 14.32 10.96 0.03
N ALA A 178 13.36 10.26 -0.61
CA ALA A 178 12.87 8.97 -0.13
C ALA A 178 13.98 7.88 -0.16
N VAL A 179 14.74 7.82 -1.26
CA VAL A 179 15.89 6.91 -1.39
C VAL A 179 16.96 7.25 -0.36
N ASP A 180 17.30 8.54 -0.20
CA ASP A 180 18.35 9.02 0.69
C ASP A 180 18.09 8.68 2.16
N VAL A 181 16.83 8.66 2.59
CA VAL A 181 16.46 8.24 3.95
C VAL A 181 16.35 6.72 4.11
N GLY A 182 16.48 5.95 3.03
CA GLY A 182 16.45 4.50 3.02
C GLY A 182 15.04 3.89 2.91
N ALA A 183 14.08 4.61 2.32
CA ALA A 183 12.79 4.00 1.99
C ALA A 183 13.00 2.85 1.00
N GLU A 184 12.36 1.70 1.23
CA GLU A 184 12.52 0.56 0.33
C GLU A 184 11.68 0.69 -0.95
N ALA A 185 10.70 1.58 -0.97
CA ALA A 185 9.83 1.79 -2.11
C ALA A 185 9.37 3.23 -2.24
N ILE A 186 9.01 3.60 -3.47
CA ILE A 186 8.33 4.85 -3.80
C ILE A 186 6.94 4.50 -4.32
N GLU A 187 5.93 5.14 -3.74
CA GLU A 187 4.59 5.18 -4.32
C GLU A 187 4.42 6.49 -5.08
N THR A 188 3.78 6.43 -6.24
CA THR A 188 3.50 7.62 -7.07
C THR A 188 2.23 7.41 -7.87
N ASP A 189 1.61 8.52 -8.22
CA ASP A 189 0.36 8.57 -8.96
C ASP A 189 0.61 8.86 -10.45
N VAL A 190 -0.12 8.22 -11.35
CA VAL A 190 0.03 8.44 -12.81
C VAL A 190 -1.21 9.08 -13.43
N HIS A 191 -0.98 10.08 -14.30
CA HIS A 191 -1.96 10.63 -15.23
C HIS A 191 -1.35 10.78 -16.63
N LEU A 192 -2.21 10.91 -17.64
CA LEU A 192 -1.79 11.27 -18.99
C LEU A 192 -1.95 12.78 -19.25
N SER A 193 -0.93 13.37 -19.89
CA SER A 193 -1.07 14.62 -20.63
C SER A 193 -1.90 14.41 -21.91
N LYS A 194 -2.30 15.51 -22.56
CA LYS A 194 -3.07 15.51 -23.81
C LYS A 194 -2.37 14.78 -24.95
N ASP A 195 -1.05 14.90 -25.03
CA ASP A 195 -0.18 14.22 -26.01
C ASP A 195 0.25 12.81 -25.59
N GLY A 196 -0.34 12.27 -24.51
CA GLY A 196 -0.15 10.88 -24.07
C GLY A 196 1.13 10.61 -23.29
N VAL A 197 1.79 11.65 -22.77
CA VAL A 197 2.94 11.50 -21.87
C VAL A 197 2.46 11.12 -20.47
N VAL A 198 3.05 10.08 -19.89
CA VAL A 198 2.75 9.66 -18.51
C VAL A 198 3.46 10.57 -17.53
N VAL A 199 2.69 11.41 -16.83
CA VAL A 199 3.18 12.37 -15.82
C VAL A 199 2.80 11.92 -14.41
N LEU A 200 3.57 12.38 -13.42
CA LEU A 200 3.40 11.98 -12.03
C LEU A 200 2.70 13.09 -11.23
N SER A 201 1.43 12.87 -10.87
CA SER A 201 0.62 13.81 -10.09
C SER A 201 -0.52 13.07 -9.42
N HIS A 202 -0.88 13.46 -8.19
CA HIS A 202 -2.02 12.85 -7.54
C HIS A 202 -3.35 13.30 -8.14
N ASP A 203 -3.52 14.62 -8.25
CA ASP A 203 -4.74 15.21 -8.75
C ASP A 203 -4.72 15.21 -10.27
N LYS A 204 -5.90 15.05 -10.86
CA LYS A 204 -6.11 15.19 -12.31
C LYS A 204 -5.93 16.63 -12.82
N ASP A 205 -5.94 17.60 -11.89
CA ASP A 205 -5.82 19.02 -12.16
C ASP A 205 -4.57 19.62 -11.53
N LEU A 206 -4.19 20.79 -12.02
CA LEU A 206 -2.94 21.45 -11.63
C LEU A 206 -3.12 22.41 -10.44
N LYS A 207 -4.33 22.51 -9.87
CA LYS A 207 -4.71 23.62 -9.00
C LYS A 207 -3.94 23.63 -7.70
N ARG A 208 -3.90 22.48 -7.02
CA ARG A 208 -3.31 22.37 -5.69
C ARG A 208 -1.79 22.47 -5.72
N CYS A 209 -1.15 21.81 -6.69
CA CYS A 209 0.31 21.70 -6.73
C CYS A 209 0.97 22.83 -7.54
N PHE A 210 0.30 23.40 -8.54
CA PHE A 210 0.89 24.36 -9.49
C PHE A 210 0.11 25.68 -9.61
N GLY A 211 -1.06 25.81 -8.95
CA GLY A 211 -1.85 27.06 -8.97
C GLY A 211 -2.53 27.35 -10.31
N ARG A 212 -2.78 26.31 -11.11
CA ARG A 212 -3.36 26.37 -12.46
C ARG A 212 -4.71 25.66 -12.49
N GLU A 213 -5.70 26.17 -13.21
CA GLU A 213 -7.07 25.63 -13.19
C GLU A 213 -7.28 24.49 -14.22
N GLU A 214 -6.33 24.31 -15.13
CA GLU A 214 -6.38 23.31 -16.19
C GLU A 214 -6.28 21.87 -15.65
N ASN A 215 -6.96 20.92 -16.31
CA ASN A 215 -6.70 19.50 -16.08
C ASN A 215 -5.44 19.07 -16.85
N ILE A 216 -4.74 18.08 -16.32
CA ILE A 216 -3.52 17.52 -16.93
C ILE A 216 -3.81 16.97 -18.33
N ILE A 217 -4.93 16.24 -18.49
CA ILE A 217 -5.34 15.62 -19.76
C ILE A 217 -5.69 16.64 -20.86
N ASP A 218 -5.88 17.91 -20.51
CA ASP A 218 -6.18 18.99 -21.46
C ASP A 218 -4.91 19.73 -21.93
N CYS A 219 -3.74 19.39 -21.36
CA CYS A 219 -2.48 20.08 -21.57
C CYS A 219 -1.43 19.18 -22.24
N ASP A 220 -0.74 19.70 -23.26
CA ASP A 220 0.43 19.01 -23.84
C ASP A 220 1.63 19.07 -22.89
N TYR A 221 2.51 18.06 -22.92
CA TYR A 221 3.63 17.99 -21.97
C TYR A 221 4.62 19.16 -22.12
N GLU A 222 4.75 19.74 -23.31
CA GLU A 222 5.54 20.96 -23.51
C GLU A 222 5.12 22.06 -22.51
N PHE A 223 3.82 22.33 -22.38
CA PHE A 223 3.30 23.29 -21.41
C PHE A 223 3.50 22.81 -19.97
N LEU A 224 3.13 21.56 -19.67
CA LEU A 224 3.24 20.99 -18.32
C LEU A 224 4.68 21.05 -17.79
N SER A 225 5.65 20.84 -18.68
CA SER A 225 7.07 20.89 -18.37
C SER A 225 7.56 22.30 -18.00
N THR A 226 6.79 23.36 -18.24
CA THR A 226 7.16 24.72 -17.81
C THR A 226 6.77 25.03 -16.37
N LEU A 227 5.84 24.25 -15.79
CA LEU A 227 5.27 24.51 -14.49
C LEU A 227 6.30 24.27 -13.37
N ARG A 228 6.14 24.98 -12.24
CA ARG A 228 6.82 24.64 -10.98
C ARG A 228 5.81 24.47 -9.84
N THR A 229 6.11 23.57 -8.92
CA THR A 229 5.34 23.40 -7.70
C THR A 229 5.23 24.69 -6.89
N LEU A 230 4.08 24.93 -6.25
CA LEU A 230 3.88 26.06 -5.33
C LEU A 230 4.67 25.90 -4.03
N GLN A 231 4.86 24.66 -3.58
CA GLN A 231 5.72 24.35 -2.43
C GLN A 231 7.19 24.36 -2.86
N GLN A 232 8.06 24.81 -1.95
CA GLN A 232 9.52 24.78 -2.14
C GLN A 232 10.09 23.37 -1.86
N PRO A 233 11.19 22.96 -2.55
CA PRO A 233 11.77 23.62 -3.73
C PRO A 233 10.80 23.65 -4.92
N HIS A 234 10.76 24.75 -5.66
CA HIS A 234 9.89 24.90 -6.83
C HIS A 234 10.39 24.03 -8.00
N GLU A 235 9.79 22.86 -8.20
CA GLU A 235 10.23 21.85 -9.15
C GLU A 235 9.23 21.58 -10.27
N HIS A 236 9.74 21.07 -11.39
CA HIS A 236 8.95 20.63 -12.55
C HIS A 236 8.00 19.46 -12.18
N LEU A 237 6.90 19.33 -12.94
CA LEU A 237 6.11 18.11 -13.00
C LEU A 237 6.93 17.00 -13.69
N PRO A 238 7.32 15.91 -13.00
CA PRO A 238 8.12 14.86 -13.61
C PRO A 238 7.27 13.88 -14.42
N ARG A 239 7.92 13.21 -15.38
CA ARG A 239 7.36 12.06 -16.09
C ARG A 239 7.69 10.76 -15.38
N LEU A 240 6.91 9.72 -15.65
CA LEU A 240 7.28 8.36 -15.25
C LEU A 240 8.66 7.97 -15.82
N ALA A 241 8.97 8.38 -17.04
CA ALA A 241 10.27 8.13 -17.66
C ALA A 241 11.44 8.75 -16.86
N ASP A 242 11.25 9.92 -16.24
CA ASP A 242 12.29 10.60 -15.46
C ASP A 242 12.59 9.82 -14.16
N LEU A 243 11.55 9.31 -13.49
CA LEU A 243 11.68 8.46 -12.31
C LEU A 243 12.30 7.10 -12.66
N LEU A 244 11.88 6.46 -13.75
CA LEU A 244 12.47 5.19 -14.21
C LEU A 244 13.95 5.37 -14.57
N ALA A 245 14.31 6.45 -15.26
CA ALA A 245 15.70 6.75 -15.60
C ALA A 245 16.57 6.99 -14.36
N TYR A 246 16.01 7.62 -13.32
CA TYR A 246 16.67 7.73 -12.03
C TYR A 246 16.88 6.36 -11.39
N LEU A 247 15.84 5.53 -11.30
CA LEU A 247 15.90 4.20 -10.66
C LEU A 247 16.66 3.14 -11.47
N ALA A 248 17.01 3.44 -12.72
CA ALA A 248 17.90 2.63 -13.54
C ALA A 248 19.39 2.91 -13.26
N GLN A 249 19.72 3.82 -12.34
CA GLN A 249 21.10 4.07 -11.92
C GLN A 249 21.61 2.95 -10.99
N PRO A 250 22.92 2.61 -11.04
CA PRO A 250 23.52 1.63 -10.15
C PRO A 250 23.20 1.89 -8.67
N GLU A 251 23.15 0.83 -7.87
CA GLU A 251 22.87 0.85 -6.42
C GLU A 251 21.40 1.10 -6.06
N LEU A 252 20.55 1.39 -7.04
CA LEU A 252 19.11 1.60 -6.84
C LEU A 252 18.27 0.38 -7.18
N GLU A 253 18.87 -0.77 -7.52
CA GLU A 253 18.16 -1.99 -7.96
C GLU A 253 17.09 -2.46 -6.97
N ASP A 254 17.32 -2.23 -5.68
CA ASP A 254 16.46 -2.70 -4.58
C ASP A 254 15.29 -1.78 -4.27
N ILE A 255 15.28 -0.56 -4.83
CA ILE A 255 14.15 0.35 -4.76
C ILE A 255 13.09 -0.11 -5.76
N TRP A 256 11.88 -0.33 -5.26
CA TRP A 256 10.72 -0.71 -6.07
C TRP A 256 9.65 0.38 -6.08
N LEU A 257 8.78 0.34 -7.10
CA LEU A 257 7.72 1.30 -7.36
C LEU A 257 6.34 0.68 -7.12
N LEU A 258 5.47 1.44 -6.48
CA LEU A 258 4.03 1.22 -6.48
C LEU A 258 3.36 2.32 -7.31
N LEU A 259 2.81 1.97 -8.47
CA LEU A 259 2.15 2.94 -9.35
C LEU A 259 0.64 2.98 -9.04
N ASP A 260 0.14 4.07 -8.47
CA ASP A 260 -1.31 4.31 -8.34
C ASP A 260 -1.87 4.78 -9.68
N ILE A 261 -2.57 3.87 -10.37
CA ILE A 261 -3.23 4.13 -11.65
C ILE A 261 -4.61 4.74 -11.38
N LYS A 262 -4.70 6.05 -11.59
CA LYS A 262 -5.92 6.81 -11.34
C LYS A 262 -7.03 6.46 -12.33
N LEU A 263 -8.27 6.66 -11.87
CA LEU A 263 -9.49 6.33 -12.62
C LEU A 263 -9.92 7.44 -13.61
N ASP A 264 -9.17 8.55 -13.68
CA ASP A 264 -9.56 9.76 -14.39
C ASP A 264 -9.26 9.71 -15.91
N ASN A 265 -8.38 8.82 -16.36
CA ASN A 265 -8.06 8.60 -17.78
C ASN A 265 -8.82 7.41 -18.37
N ASP A 266 -8.83 7.30 -19.71
CA ASP A 266 -9.25 6.07 -20.37
C ASP A 266 -8.35 4.90 -19.93
N ALA A 267 -8.97 3.77 -19.57
CA ALA A 267 -8.27 2.67 -18.94
C ALA A 267 -7.35 1.92 -19.92
N ASP A 268 -7.74 1.76 -21.18
CA ASP A 268 -6.93 1.05 -22.18
C ASP A 268 -5.74 1.94 -22.58
N GLU A 269 -6.00 3.22 -22.86
CA GLU A 269 -4.96 4.18 -23.22
C GLU A 269 -3.92 4.37 -22.11
N VAL A 270 -4.35 4.59 -20.85
CA VAL A 270 -3.38 4.79 -19.75
C VAL A 270 -2.51 3.56 -19.55
N MET A 271 -3.06 2.35 -19.65
CA MET A 271 -2.29 1.12 -19.53
C MET A 271 -1.31 0.93 -20.69
N GLN A 272 -1.74 1.23 -21.92
CA GLN A 272 -0.87 1.19 -23.10
C GLN A 272 0.30 2.19 -22.97
N ARG A 273 0.03 3.43 -22.53
CA ARG A 273 1.05 4.47 -22.36
C ARG A 273 2.03 4.16 -21.23
N ILE A 274 1.55 3.62 -20.11
CA ILE A 274 2.42 3.12 -19.03
C ILE A 274 3.34 2.02 -19.56
N ALA A 275 2.80 1.04 -20.30
CA ALA A 275 3.59 -0.04 -20.86
C ALA A 275 4.67 0.45 -21.83
N SER A 276 4.31 1.36 -22.74
CA SER A 276 5.24 1.99 -23.66
C SER A 276 6.34 2.78 -22.92
N THR A 277 5.98 3.47 -21.84
CA THR A 277 6.93 4.25 -21.04
C THR A 277 7.89 3.36 -20.24
N ILE A 278 7.40 2.27 -19.65
CA ILE A 278 8.26 1.29 -18.96
C ILE A 278 9.22 0.63 -19.96
N GLY A 279 8.73 0.29 -21.16
CA GLY A 279 9.55 -0.31 -22.21
C GLY A 279 10.60 0.62 -22.83
N SER A 280 10.44 1.94 -22.72
CA SER A 280 11.38 2.91 -23.29
C SER A 280 12.60 3.20 -22.40
N VAL A 281 12.57 2.78 -21.13
CA VAL A 281 13.68 2.94 -20.19
C VAL A 281 14.21 1.56 -19.81
N ALA A 282 15.43 1.24 -20.21
CA ALA A 282 16.05 -0.03 -19.86
C ALA A 282 16.30 -0.12 -18.34
N PRO A 283 15.93 -1.23 -17.67
CA PRO A 283 16.31 -1.47 -16.29
C PRO A 283 17.79 -1.85 -16.18
N LEU A 284 18.30 -1.94 -14.95
CA LEU A 284 19.61 -2.52 -14.69
C LEU A 284 19.64 -4.01 -15.07
N PRO A 285 20.73 -4.53 -15.65
CA PRO A 285 20.84 -5.94 -16.03
C PRO A 285 20.64 -6.92 -14.85
N SER A 286 20.96 -6.47 -13.64
CA SER A 286 20.83 -7.22 -12.40
C SER A 286 19.37 -7.46 -11.98
N ARG A 287 18.43 -6.58 -12.37
CA ARG A 287 17.06 -6.67 -11.90
C ARG A 287 16.03 -5.99 -12.82
N PRO A 288 15.15 -6.75 -13.48
CA PRO A 288 14.18 -6.22 -14.44
C PRO A 288 13.03 -5.47 -13.77
N TRP A 289 12.29 -4.65 -14.54
CA TRP A 289 11.15 -3.87 -14.02
C TRP A 289 10.03 -4.74 -13.42
N GLN A 290 9.83 -5.95 -13.93
CA GLN A 290 8.85 -6.93 -13.40
C GLN A 290 9.12 -7.30 -11.93
N GLU A 291 10.37 -7.19 -11.48
CA GLU A 291 10.80 -7.46 -10.10
C GLU A 291 10.96 -6.18 -9.26
N ARG A 292 10.49 -5.06 -9.79
CA ARG A 292 10.65 -3.73 -9.20
C ARG A 292 9.40 -2.86 -9.30
N ILE A 293 8.35 -3.26 -10.02
CA ILE A 293 7.13 -2.45 -10.19
C ILE A 293 5.90 -3.28 -9.80
N VAL A 294 5.06 -2.67 -8.97
CA VAL A 294 3.71 -3.14 -8.61
C VAL A 294 2.70 -2.17 -9.20
N LEU A 295 1.76 -2.69 -9.98
CA LEU A 295 0.68 -1.91 -10.58
C LEU A 295 -0.47 -1.80 -9.58
N GLY A 296 -0.76 -0.59 -9.11
CA GLY A 296 -1.83 -0.27 -8.17
C GLY A 296 -3.14 0.04 -8.90
N CYS A 297 -4.14 -0.82 -8.74
CA CYS A 297 -5.41 -0.74 -9.46
C CYS A 297 -6.61 -0.61 -8.50
N TRP A 298 -7.46 0.38 -8.74
CA TRP A 298 -8.66 0.61 -7.94
C TRP A 298 -9.85 -0.30 -8.30
N ALA A 299 -9.92 -0.75 -9.56
CA ALA A 299 -11.08 -1.48 -10.09
C ALA A 299 -10.68 -2.72 -10.89
N ALA A 300 -11.51 -3.76 -10.82
CA ALA A 300 -11.24 -5.05 -11.48
C ALA A 300 -11.09 -4.94 -13.01
N LYS A 301 -11.68 -3.91 -13.64
CA LYS A 301 -11.55 -3.65 -15.09
C LYS A 301 -10.10 -3.51 -15.57
N TYR A 302 -9.16 -3.14 -14.70
CA TYR A 302 -7.75 -3.00 -15.06
C TYR A 302 -7.00 -4.34 -15.12
N LEU A 303 -7.52 -5.41 -14.51
CA LEU A 303 -6.85 -6.72 -14.49
C LEU A 303 -6.57 -7.28 -15.90
N PRO A 304 -7.55 -7.37 -16.82
CA PRO A 304 -7.27 -7.83 -18.19
C PRO A 304 -6.29 -6.91 -18.94
N LEU A 305 -6.33 -5.59 -18.69
CA LEU A 305 -5.44 -4.62 -19.33
C LEU A 305 -4.00 -4.76 -18.84
N CYS A 306 -3.79 -4.99 -17.55
CA CYS A 306 -2.48 -5.30 -16.98
C CYS A 306 -1.92 -6.58 -17.59
N TYR A 307 -2.73 -7.63 -17.72
CA TYR A 307 -2.30 -8.87 -18.35
C TYR A 307 -1.94 -8.69 -19.83
N ARG A 308 -2.69 -7.86 -20.56
CA ARG A 308 -2.45 -7.56 -21.98
C ARG A 308 -1.17 -6.75 -22.20
N TYR A 309 -1.02 -5.62 -21.51
CA TYR A 309 0.02 -4.64 -21.81
C TYR A 309 1.30 -4.82 -20.98
N LEU A 310 1.19 -5.37 -19.77
CA LEU A 310 2.30 -5.56 -18.83
C LEU A 310 2.30 -6.99 -18.27
N PRO A 311 2.38 -8.03 -19.14
CA PRO A 311 2.48 -9.41 -18.67
C PRO A 311 3.72 -9.59 -17.80
N GLY A 312 3.57 -10.33 -16.70
CA GLY A 312 4.65 -10.55 -15.74
C GLY A 312 4.90 -9.41 -14.75
N PHE A 313 4.07 -8.36 -14.75
CA PHE A 313 4.06 -7.38 -13.66
C PHE A 313 3.09 -7.79 -12.56
N SER A 314 3.48 -7.51 -11.32
CA SER A 314 2.64 -7.75 -10.15
C SER A 314 1.57 -6.66 -9.98
N ILE A 315 0.46 -7.00 -9.33
CA ILE A 315 -0.67 -6.09 -9.11
C ILE A 315 -1.00 -5.99 -7.63
N SER A 316 -1.36 -4.78 -7.21
CA SER A 316 -1.98 -4.51 -5.91
C SER A 316 -3.35 -3.86 -6.12
N HIS A 317 -4.38 -4.39 -5.47
CA HIS A 317 -5.67 -3.70 -5.40
C HIS A 317 -5.57 -2.53 -4.42
N ILE A 318 -5.84 -1.31 -4.90
CA ILE A 318 -5.98 -0.12 -4.05
C ILE A 318 -7.45 0.01 -3.63
N GLY A 319 -7.71 0.00 -2.32
CA GLY A 319 -9.08 -0.05 -1.82
C GLY A 319 -9.29 0.57 -0.46
N PHE A 320 -10.52 1.03 -0.22
CA PHE A 320 -10.99 1.52 1.07
C PHE A 320 -12.04 0.60 1.70
N SER A 321 -12.24 -0.60 1.15
CA SER A 321 -13.25 -1.56 1.65
C SER A 321 -12.72 -2.98 1.58
N THR A 322 -12.63 -3.63 2.74
CA THR A 322 -12.22 -5.04 2.83
C THR A 322 -13.25 -5.98 2.20
N LEU A 323 -14.53 -5.59 2.14
CA LEU A 323 -15.57 -6.39 1.50
C LEU A 323 -15.35 -6.45 -0.01
N TYR A 324 -15.07 -5.31 -0.65
CA TYR A 324 -14.79 -5.28 -2.09
C TYR A 324 -13.41 -5.85 -2.42
N ALA A 325 -12.40 -5.52 -1.64
CA ALA A 325 -11.07 -6.11 -1.80
C ALA A 325 -11.13 -7.65 -1.73
N SER A 326 -12.08 -8.23 -1.00
CA SER A 326 -12.20 -9.68 -0.87
C SER A 326 -12.48 -10.39 -2.21
N TYR A 327 -13.08 -9.73 -3.21
CA TYR A 327 -13.27 -10.33 -4.54
C TYR A 327 -11.93 -10.59 -5.25
N PHE A 328 -10.90 -9.79 -4.98
CA PHE A 328 -9.59 -9.96 -5.60
C PHE A 328 -8.84 -11.18 -5.07
N PHE A 329 -9.30 -11.84 -4.00
CA PHE A 329 -8.78 -13.16 -3.61
C PHE A 329 -9.06 -14.24 -4.67
N ALA A 330 -10.08 -14.08 -5.51
CA ALA A 330 -10.36 -15.00 -6.60
C ALA A 330 -9.29 -14.97 -7.71
N VAL A 331 -8.45 -13.92 -7.73
CA VAL A 331 -7.41 -13.72 -8.74
C VAL A 331 -6.05 -13.97 -8.10
N SER A 332 -5.25 -14.89 -8.65
CA SER A 332 -3.97 -15.30 -8.06
C SER A 332 -3.00 -14.13 -7.86
N HIS A 333 -2.37 -14.10 -6.67
CA HIS A 333 -1.28 -13.19 -6.27
C HIS A 333 -1.53 -11.67 -6.34
N VAL A 334 -2.78 -11.23 -6.54
CA VAL A 334 -3.13 -9.82 -6.31
C VAL A 334 -2.87 -9.47 -4.84
N SER A 335 -2.04 -8.45 -4.62
CA SER A 335 -1.72 -7.87 -3.31
C SER A 335 -2.76 -6.83 -2.91
N PHE A 336 -2.68 -6.29 -1.69
CA PHE A 336 -3.67 -5.36 -1.16
C PHE A 336 -3.05 -4.08 -0.63
N ASN A 337 -3.41 -2.94 -1.21
CA ASN A 337 -3.08 -1.60 -0.75
C ASN A 337 -4.33 -0.94 -0.14
N MET A 338 -4.46 -0.99 1.19
CA MET A 338 -5.75 -0.73 1.86
C MET A 338 -5.74 0.50 2.77
N LEU A 339 -6.87 1.22 2.79
CA LEU A 339 -7.11 2.29 3.77
C LEU A 339 -7.01 1.70 5.19
N GLN A 340 -6.04 2.17 5.98
CA GLN A 340 -5.67 1.55 7.24
C GLN A 340 -6.84 1.35 8.21
N GLY A 341 -7.72 2.36 8.34
CA GLY A 341 -8.86 2.29 9.25
C GLY A 341 -9.79 1.09 9.00
N THR A 342 -9.81 0.54 7.78
CA THR A 342 -10.59 -0.65 7.45
C THR A 342 -9.95 -1.95 7.92
N LEU A 343 -8.62 -2.00 7.93
CA LEU A 343 -7.82 -3.12 8.41
C LEU A 343 -7.89 -3.28 9.94
N MET A 344 -8.14 -2.19 10.66
CA MET A 344 -8.15 -2.17 12.13
C MET A 344 -9.37 -2.85 12.77
N THR A 345 -10.44 -3.05 12.00
CA THR A 345 -11.67 -3.71 12.47
C THR A 345 -11.47 -5.21 12.67
N PRO A 346 -12.34 -5.92 13.43
CA PRO A 346 -12.27 -7.38 13.52
C PRO A 346 -12.28 -8.08 12.14
N TRP A 347 -13.08 -7.57 11.20
CA TRP A 347 -13.15 -8.05 9.81
C TRP A 347 -11.86 -7.74 9.05
N GLY A 348 -11.30 -6.54 9.21
CA GLY A 348 -10.00 -6.17 8.67
C GLY A 348 -8.85 -7.04 9.17
N ARG A 349 -8.87 -7.40 10.47
CA ARG A 349 -7.90 -8.35 11.04
C ARG A 349 -8.08 -9.75 10.46
N ALA A 350 -9.30 -10.18 10.20
CA ALA A 350 -9.55 -11.46 9.51
C ALA A 350 -9.05 -11.43 8.05
N PHE A 351 -9.26 -10.30 7.36
CA PHE A 351 -8.74 -10.04 6.03
C PHE A 351 -7.21 -10.14 5.97
N ILE A 352 -6.51 -9.47 6.90
CA ILE A 352 -5.03 -9.56 7.01
C ILE A 352 -4.58 -11.01 7.18
N ARG A 353 -5.18 -11.76 8.12
CA ARG A 353 -4.83 -13.18 8.34
C ARG A 353 -5.05 -14.03 7.09
N LYS A 354 -6.12 -13.76 6.34
CA LYS A 354 -6.37 -14.45 5.06
C LYS A 354 -5.30 -14.11 4.03
N ALA A 355 -5.00 -12.83 3.84
CA ALA A 355 -3.95 -12.39 2.92
C ALA A 355 -2.58 -13.00 3.27
N GLN A 356 -2.21 -13.03 4.55
CA GLN A 356 -0.97 -13.65 5.01
C GLN A 356 -0.93 -15.16 4.73
N ARG A 357 -2.03 -15.89 4.98
CA ARG A 357 -2.14 -17.32 4.65
C ARG A 357 -1.97 -17.59 3.16
N ASP A 358 -2.58 -16.73 2.34
CA ASP A 358 -2.59 -16.86 0.89
C ASP A 358 -1.32 -16.23 0.25
N GLN A 359 -0.34 -15.84 1.05
CA GLN A 359 0.90 -15.18 0.64
C GLN A 359 0.66 -13.94 -0.23
N ARG A 360 -0.23 -13.05 0.20
CA ARG A 360 -0.55 -11.78 -0.47
C ARG A 360 -0.09 -10.61 0.40
N PRO A 361 0.87 -9.79 -0.06
CA PRO A 361 1.29 -8.60 0.65
C PRO A 361 0.12 -7.67 0.98
N VAL A 362 0.13 -7.13 2.19
CA VAL A 362 -0.83 -6.10 2.63
C VAL A 362 -0.09 -4.82 3.02
N PHE A 363 -0.41 -3.74 2.33
CA PHE A 363 0.06 -2.39 2.60
C PHE A 363 -1.07 -1.55 3.21
N ALA A 364 -0.72 -0.64 4.11
CA ALA A 364 -1.64 0.33 4.69
C ALA A 364 -1.32 1.74 4.18
N TRP A 365 -2.35 2.48 3.76
CA TRP A 365 -2.24 3.89 3.37
C TRP A 365 -3.32 4.77 4.03
N THR A 366 -3.11 6.08 4.13
CA THR A 366 -1.79 6.74 4.27
C THR A 366 -1.53 6.90 5.76
N VAL A 367 -0.40 6.42 6.27
CA VAL A 367 -0.18 6.27 7.71
C VAL A 367 0.89 7.23 8.18
N ASN A 368 0.47 8.29 8.89
CA ASN A 368 1.36 9.35 9.38
C ASN A 368 1.37 9.47 10.93
N ASP A 369 0.44 8.83 11.65
CA ASP A 369 0.42 8.84 13.12
C ASP A 369 1.24 7.66 13.67
N ASP A 370 2.18 7.93 14.58
CA ASP A 370 3.06 6.91 15.17
C ASP A 370 2.30 5.71 15.76
N ARG A 371 1.14 5.93 16.38
CA ARG A 371 0.36 4.84 17.01
C ARG A 371 -0.21 3.89 15.96
N HIS A 372 -0.57 4.44 14.81
CA HIS A 372 -1.02 3.72 13.64
C HIS A 372 0.14 2.94 12.99
N MET A 373 1.30 3.58 12.82
CA MET A 373 2.52 2.89 12.34
C MET A 373 2.90 1.69 13.24
N ARG A 374 2.88 1.87 14.57
CA ARG A 374 3.11 0.78 15.53
C ARG A 374 2.06 -0.31 15.43
N TRP A 375 0.81 0.04 15.09
CA TRP A 375 -0.23 -0.95 14.89
C TRP A 375 0.04 -1.81 13.65
N ASP A 376 0.45 -1.20 12.54
CA ASP A 376 0.81 -1.92 11.31
C ASP A 376 1.96 -2.90 11.53
N ILE A 377 3.00 -2.46 12.26
CA ILE A 377 4.14 -3.31 12.62
C ILE A 377 3.67 -4.49 13.48
N ARG A 378 2.90 -4.23 14.54
CA ARG A 378 2.36 -5.28 15.43
C ARG A 378 1.48 -6.31 14.72
N HIS A 379 0.78 -5.90 13.68
CA HIS A 379 -0.13 -6.76 12.92
C HIS A 379 0.54 -7.44 11.72
N GLY A 380 1.85 -7.25 11.56
CA GLY A 380 2.63 -7.93 10.53
C GLY A 380 2.20 -7.54 9.13
N LEU A 381 1.90 -6.25 8.90
CA LEU A 381 1.73 -5.75 7.53
C LEU A 381 3.05 -5.85 6.75
N ASP A 382 2.94 -5.82 5.42
CA ASP A 382 4.08 -5.95 4.51
C ASP A 382 4.75 -4.61 4.22
N GLY A 383 3.99 -3.53 4.26
CA GLY A 383 4.48 -2.19 4.05
C GLY A 383 3.54 -1.13 4.60
N VAL A 384 4.10 0.04 4.87
CA VAL A 384 3.39 1.21 5.36
C VAL A 384 3.66 2.34 4.39
N ILE A 385 2.58 2.86 3.79
CA ILE A 385 2.62 4.00 2.87
C ILE A 385 2.47 5.27 3.70
N THR A 386 3.48 6.12 3.68
CA THR A 386 3.57 7.28 4.58
C THR A 386 4.17 8.49 3.88
N ASP A 387 3.74 9.68 4.26
CA ASP A 387 4.34 10.94 3.80
C ASP A 387 5.75 11.14 4.39
N ASP A 388 6.04 10.52 5.55
CA ASP A 388 7.31 10.64 6.29
C ASP A 388 8.01 9.27 6.45
N PRO A 389 8.63 8.75 5.37
CA PRO A 389 9.36 7.48 5.41
C PRO A 389 10.45 7.46 6.48
N LYS A 390 11.15 8.58 6.71
CA LYS A 390 12.18 8.67 7.75
C LYS A 390 11.60 8.41 9.13
N ARG A 391 10.49 9.07 9.48
CA ARG A 391 9.83 8.85 10.76
C ARG A 391 9.41 7.40 10.94
N PHE A 392 8.85 6.79 9.90
CA PHE A 392 8.46 5.38 9.95
C PHE A 392 9.68 4.47 10.14
N LEU A 393 10.79 4.71 9.44
CA LEU A 393 12.02 3.94 9.57
C LEU A 393 12.60 4.01 11.00
N GLU A 394 12.66 5.19 11.60
CA GLU A 394 13.08 5.39 13.00
C GLU A 394 12.20 4.62 13.98
N LEU A 395 10.88 4.72 13.80
CA LEU A 395 9.90 4.03 14.65
C LEU A 395 9.99 2.51 14.49
N ARG A 396 10.11 2.03 13.24
CA ARG A 396 10.29 0.62 12.90
C ARG A 396 11.56 0.05 13.50
N GLN A 397 12.66 0.79 13.48
CA GLN A 397 13.94 0.36 14.06
C GLN A 397 13.88 0.31 15.59
N ALA A 398 13.20 1.26 16.22
CA ALA A 398 13.04 1.31 17.68
C ALA A 398 12.07 0.25 18.23
N TRP A 399 11.18 -0.28 17.39
CA TRP A 399 10.19 -1.27 17.81
C TRP A 399 10.81 -2.66 17.95
N ASN A 400 10.37 -3.45 18.94
CA ASN A 400 10.68 -4.87 19.08
C ASN A 400 9.45 -5.67 19.56
N PRO A 401 9.39 -6.99 19.33
CA PRO A 401 8.37 -7.83 19.93
C PRO A 401 8.32 -7.64 21.45
N GLY A 402 7.15 -7.29 21.98
CA GLY A 402 6.96 -7.02 23.41
C GLY A 402 7.20 -5.58 23.85
N THR A 403 7.51 -4.65 22.94
CA THR A 403 7.55 -3.21 23.26
C THR A 403 6.18 -2.78 23.80
N LYS A 404 6.18 -2.29 25.05
CA LYS A 404 4.98 -1.72 25.68
C LYS A 404 4.80 -0.30 25.20
N ASP A 405 4.36 -0.18 23.97
CA ASP A 405 3.86 1.09 23.47
C ASP A 405 2.53 1.33 24.18
N GLY A 406 2.37 2.41 24.96
CA GLY A 406 1.17 2.75 25.73
C GLY A 406 -0.08 3.06 24.89
N ASP A 407 -0.21 2.38 23.77
CA ASP A 407 -0.97 2.72 22.57
C ASP A 407 -2.21 1.85 22.44
N GLY A 408 -2.88 1.61 23.56
CA GLY A 408 -4.29 1.28 23.49
C GLY A 408 -4.99 2.39 22.73
N PHE A 409 -5.70 2.05 21.66
CA PHE A 409 -6.52 3.04 20.97
C PHE A 409 -7.61 3.52 21.93
N GLY A 410 -7.57 4.80 22.28
CA GLY A 410 -8.61 5.42 23.09
C GLY A 410 -9.96 5.40 22.35
N VAL A 411 -11.05 5.58 23.11
CA VAL A 411 -12.43 5.58 22.59
C VAL A 411 -12.59 6.49 21.37
N LYS A 412 -11.96 7.69 21.40
CA LYS A 412 -11.98 8.64 20.28
C LYS A 412 -11.46 8.05 18.97
N MET A 413 -10.41 7.22 19.03
CA MET A 413 -9.84 6.59 17.85
C MET A 413 -10.78 5.51 17.31
N TRP A 414 -11.40 4.72 18.19
CA TRP A 414 -12.40 3.74 17.78
C TRP A 414 -13.65 4.38 17.19
N LEU A 415 -14.05 5.55 17.69
CA LEU A 415 -15.09 6.37 17.07
C LEU A 415 -14.68 6.84 15.67
N GLN A 416 -13.41 7.21 15.47
CA GLN A 416 -12.90 7.55 14.13
C GLN A 416 -12.90 6.34 13.19
N VAL A 417 -12.47 5.17 13.67
CA VAL A 417 -12.54 3.91 12.89
C VAL A 417 -13.99 3.58 12.52
N ALA A 418 -14.92 3.68 13.47
CA ALA A 418 -16.35 3.47 13.22
C ALA A 418 -16.91 4.49 12.23
N TRP A 419 -16.52 5.76 12.35
CA TRP A 419 -16.89 6.81 11.40
C TRP A 419 -16.38 6.50 9.98
N ILE A 420 -15.13 6.04 9.85
CA ILE A 420 -14.58 5.58 8.57
C ILE A 420 -15.43 4.44 8.00
N GLN A 421 -15.88 3.48 8.82
CA GLN A 421 -16.77 2.41 8.34
C GLN A 421 -18.09 2.94 7.79
N ILE A 422 -18.68 3.95 8.44
CA ILE A 422 -19.90 4.60 7.95
C ILE A 422 -19.64 5.25 6.59
N LEU A 423 -18.54 6.00 6.45
CA LEU A 423 -18.16 6.60 5.17
C LEU A 423 -17.94 5.52 4.09
N VAL A 424 -17.22 4.45 4.42
CA VAL A 424 -16.97 3.33 3.50
C VAL A 424 -18.28 2.66 3.05
N LEU A 425 -19.28 2.52 3.91
CA LEU A 425 -20.58 1.97 3.53
C LEU A 425 -21.36 2.91 2.61
N VAL A 426 -21.44 4.20 2.98
CA VAL A 426 -22.17 5.21 2.20
C VAL A 426 -21.54 5.41 0.82
N PHE A 427 -20.23 5.66 0.78
CA PHE A 427 -19.51 5.94 -0.46
C PHE A 427 -19.13 4.69 -1.24
N GLY A 428 -18.88 3.58 -0.55
CA GLY A 428 -18.66 2.29 -1.19
C GLY A 428 -19.82 1.94 -2.10
N THR A 429 -21.06 2.14 -1.65
CA THR A 429 -22.24 1.90 -2.50
C THR A 429 -22.20 2.70 -3.81
N SER A 430 -21.89 3.99 -3.76
CA SER A 430 -21.75 4.82 -4.97
C SER A 430 -20.57 4.39 -5.85
N PHE A 431 -19.42 4.08 -5.23
CA PHE A 431 -18.23 3.59 -5.93
C PHE A 431 -18.52 2.25 -6.62
N TYR A 432 -19.21 1.31 -5.96
CA TYR A 432 -19.58 0.02 -6.54
C TYR A 432 -20.59 0.16 -7.67
N ARG A 433 -21.53 1.11 -7.57
CA ARG A 433 -22.48 1.37 -8.66
C ARG A 433 -21.78 1.95 -9.90
N LYS A 434 -20.70 2.72 -9.71
CA LYS A 434 -19.97 3.36 -10.82
C LYS A 434 -18.84 2.49 -11.38
N TYR A 435 -18.12 1.77 -10.53
CA TYR A 435 -16.88 1.06 -10.85
C TYR A 435 -16.83 -0.38 -10.33
N GLY A 436 -17.85 -0.80 -9.59
CA GLY A 436 -17.96 -2.17 -9.09
C GLY A 436 -18.32 -3.15 -10.21
N LEU A 437 -18.49 -4.41 -9.83
CA LEU A 437 -18.69 -5.53 -10.74
C LEU A 437 -20.01 -5.52 -11.52
N ASN A 438 -20.81 -4.44 -11.45
CA ASN A 438 -22.03 -4.24 -12.23
C ASN A 438 -21.80 -3.41 -13.49
N VAL A 439 -20.84 -3.77 -14.34
CA VAL A 439 -20.71 -3.16 -15.69
C VAL A 439 -21.65 -3.87 -16.67
N GLY A 440 -22.94 -3.89 -16.35
CA GLY A 440 -23.96 -4.26 -17.31
C GLY A 440 -23.89 -3.33 -18.53
N LYS A 441 -23.55 -3.91 -19.68
CA LYS A 441 -23.72 -3.35 -21.04
C LYS A 441 -22.82 -2.16 -21.41
N GLU A 442 -21.51 -2.37 -21.35
CA GLU A 442 -20.56 -1.99 -22.42
C GLU A 442 -19.19 -2.39 -21.91
N LEU A 443 -18.85 -3.65 -22.17
CA LEU A 443 -17.45 -4.03 -22.15
C LEU A 443 -16.76 -3.16 -23.19
N VAL A 444 -15.70 -2.49 -22.77
CA VAL A 444 -14.69 -1.95 -23.68
C VAL A 444 -14.42 -3.07 -24.66
N GLN A 445 -14.91 -2.94 -25.90
CA GLN A 445 -14.52 -3.83 -26.96
C GLN A 445 -13.03 -3.58 -27.13
N VAL A 446 -12.25 -4.49 -26.58
CA VAL A 446 -10.82 -4.58 -26.77
C VAL A 446 -10.65 -4.70 -28.29
N ARG A 447 -10.26 -3.61 -28.95
CA ARG A 447 -9.97 -3.66 -30.39
C ARG A 447 -8.76 -4.58 -30.55
N ASP A 448 -9.01 -5.74 -31.16
CA ASP A 448 -7.95 -6.58 -31.70
C ASP A 448 -7.35 -5.84 -32.89
N THR A 449 -6.25 -5.12 -32.67
CA THR A 449 -5.37 -4.70 -33.77
C THR A 449 -4.61 -5.94 -34.23
N LYS A 450 -4.99 -6.43 -35.42
CA LYS A 450 -4.27 -7.47 -36.17
C LYS A 450 -2.84 -7.08 -36.48
#